data_AF-A0A2I4CAW9-F1
#
_entry.id   AF-A0A2I4CAW9-F1
#
_cell.length_a   1.000
_cell.length_b   1.000
_cell.length_c   1.000
_cell.angle_alpha   90.00
_cell.angle_beta   90.00
_cell.angle_gamma   90.00
#
_symmetry.space_group_name_H-M   'P 1'
#
loop_
_entity.id
_entity.type
_entity.pdbx_description
1 polymer ?
#
loop_
_entity_poly.entity_id
_entity_poly.type
_entity_poly.pdbx_seq_one_letter_code
_entity_poly.pdbx_strand_id
1 'polypeptide(L)'
;MCEEQTVSLVDVLEEDEELEEEASAVLAGSDSDLCSYPQGYVKRQALYACNTCTSKGGEAAGVCLACSYKCHEGHDLYELYTKRNFRCDCGNRKFSGLQCKLYHEKDDTNSQNKYNHNFLGVYCTCRRPYPDPDDQVEDEMIQCVVCEDWLHGRHLGCVVPDCVELQEMICESCMNKNPFLWTYAAHLAVSGTEVLMEGERQTSASNVPKKEEKVDEVVEPSCKRSREEAEPSCRQEGLQVMPQKTDQSRGEEAEPSCRQEGLQ
;
A
#
# COMPACT_ATOMS: atom_id res chain seq x y z
N MET A 1 25.75 32.46 9.34
CA MET A 1 25.16 32.06 10.63
C MET A 1 24.09 31.04 10.29
N CYS A 2 23.89 30.02 11.13
CA CYS A 2 22.77 29.11 10.96
C CYS A 2 21.54 29.81 11.56
N GLU A 3 20.51 30.05 10.77
CA GLU A 3 19.25 30.61 11.27
C GLU A 3 18.46 29.46 11.88
N GLU A 4 18.15 29.55 13.18
CA GLU A 4 17.34 28.53 13.86
C GLU A 4 15.90 28.67 13.36
N GLN A 5 15.45 27.70 12.56
CA GLN A 5 14.12 27.70 11.96
C GLN A 5 13.04 27.48 13.03
N THR A 6 12.45 28.58 13.52
CA THR A 6 11.38 28.56 14.51
C THR A 6 10.05 28.21 13.85
N VAL A 7 9.59 26.98 14.04
CA VAL A 7 8.27 26.49 13.61
C VAL A 7 7.23 26.76 14.70
N SER A 8 6.00 27.13 14.35
CA SER A 8 4.89 27.30 15.29
C SER A 8 4.29 25.95 15.68
N LEU A 9 3.60 25.92 16.83
CA LEU A 9 2.72 24.79 17.17
C LEU A 9 1.53 24.66 16.21
N VAL A 10 1.14 25.74 15.53
CA VAL A 10 0.08 25.69 14.50
C VAL A 10 0.61 24.98 13.25
N ASP A 11 1.73 25.45 12.70
CA ASP A 11 2.35 24.87 11.51
C ASP A 11 2.63 23.35 11.67
N VAL A 12 3.05 22.89 12.86
CA VAL A 12 3.24 21.45 13.16
C VAL A 12 1.93 20.67 13.15
N LEU A 13 0.83 21.25 13.66
CA LEU A 13 -0.48 20.58 13.65
C LEU A 13 -1.09 20.54 12.24
N GLU A 14 -0.82 21.55 11.42
CA GLU A 14 -1.21 21.57 10.01
C GLU A 14 -0.39 20.54 9.20
N GLU A 15 0.92 20.42 9.45
CA GLU A 15 1.79 19.37 8.86
C GLU A 15 1.37 17.95 9.31
N ASP A 16 1.06 17.73 10.59
CA ASP A 16 0.55 16.45 11.11
C ASP A 16 -0.80 16.06 10.45
N GLU A 17 -1.72 17.02 10.25
CA GLU A 17 -3.03 16.76 9.62
C GLU A 17 -2.91 16.44 8.12
N GLU A 18 -2.04 17.16 7.37
CA GLU A 18 -1.73 16.84 5.97
C GLU A 18 -1.13 15.42 5.82
N LEU A 19 -0.22 15.03 6.71
CA LEU A 19 0.41 13.71 6.73
C LEU A 19 -0.60 12.59 7.08
N GLU A 20 -1.54 12.83 8.00
CA GLU A 20 -2.63 11.88 8.28
C GLU A 20 -3.58 11.72 7.09
N GLU A 21 -3.91 12.78 6.35
CA GLU A 21 -4.73 12.68 5.13
C GLU A 21 -4.02 11.90 4.01
N GLU A 22 -2.73 12.16 3.74
CA GLU A 22 -1.95 11.38 2.76
C GLU A 22 -1.89 9.89 3.13
N ALA A 23 -1.56 9.57 4.39
CA ALA A 23 -1.51 8.20 4.88
C ALA A 23 -2.88 7.50 4.78
N SER A 24 -3.95 8.21 5.10
CA SER A 24 -5.33 7.73 4.99
C SER A 24 -5.72 7.44 3.53
N ALA A 25 -5.31 8.28 2.58
CA ALA A 25 -5.55 8.08 1.15
C ALA A 25 -4.81 6.84 0.60
N VAL A 26 -3.52 6.66 0.94
CA VAL A 26 -2.71 5.51 0.50
C VAL A 26 -3.19 4.20 1.11
N LEU A 27 -3.45 4.18 2.42
CA LEU A 27 -3.80 2.97 3.17
C LEU A 27 -5.31 2.71 3.24
N ALA A 28 -6.14 3.59 2.67
CA ALA A 28 -7.61 3.58 2.75
C ALA A 28 -8.14 3.49 4.19
N GLY A 29 -7.59 4.30 5.11
CA GLY A 29 -7.98 4.34 6.52
C GLY A 29 -7.81 3.00 7.26
N SER A 30 -6.76 2.24 6.93
CA SER A 30 -6.50 0.94 7.58
C SER A 30 -5.94 1.12 8.99
N ASP A 31 -6.53 0.38 9.95
CA ASP A 31 -6.11 0.38 11.35
C ASP A 31 -4.75 -0.35 11.55
N SER A 32 -3.87 0.25 12.37
CA SER A 32 -2.51 -0.20 12.66
C SER A 32 -2.38 -1.02 13.95
N ASP A 33 -3.42 -1.03 14.80
CA ASP A 33 -3.48 -1.78 16.07
C ASP A 33 -4.57 -2.88 16.07
N LEU A 34 -5.68 -2.69 15.35
CA LEU A 34 -6.79 -3.63 15.29
C LEU A 34 -6.81 -4.48 14.00
N CYS A 35 -7.00 -5.80 14.15
CA CYS A 35 -7.18 -6.67 13.00
C CYS A 35 -8.52 -6.36 12.30
N SER A 36 -8.52 -6.15 10.99
CA SER A 36 -9.74 -5.86 10.21
C SER A 36 -10.73 -7.04 10.09
N TYR A 37 -10.33 -8.25 10.51
CA TYR A 37 -11.13 -9.46 10.33
C TYR A 37 -12.56 -9.43 10.92
N PRO A 38 -12.83 -8.84 12.11
CA PRO A 38 -14.18 -8.73 12.67
C PRO A 38 -15.08 -7.75 11.89
N GLN A 39 -14.49 -6.84 11.12
CA GLN A 39 -15.21 -5.93 10.22
C GLN A 39 -15.75 -6.66 8.97
N GLY A 40 -15.41 -7.94 8.79
CA GLY A 40 -15.86 -8.75 7.67
C GLY A 40 -15.06 -8.48 6.39
N TYR A 41 -15.75 -8.42 5.26
CA TYR A 41 -15.15 -8.11 3.96
C TYR A 41 -15.15 -6.58 3.77
N VAL A 42 -14.05 -5.93 4.16
CA VAL A 42 -13.94 -4.46 4.14
C VAL A 42 -13.96 -3.94 2.71
N LYS A 43 -14.69 -2.84 2.47
CA LYS A 43 -14.88 -2.25 1.13
C LYS A 43 -13.55 -1.98 0.42
N ARG A 44 -12.57 -1.39 1.12
CA ARG A 44 -11.18 -1.19 0.70
C ARG A 44 -10.29 -1.21 1.95
N GLN A 45 -9.13 -1.86 1.90
CA GLN A 45 -8.12 -1.85 2.97
C GLN A 45 -6.73 -2.14 2.39
N ALA A 46 -5.66 -1.67 3.04
CA ALA A 46 -4.28 -2.03 2.72
C ALA A 46 -3.98 -3.48 3.10
N LEU A 47 -3.31 -4.22 2.20
CA LEU A 47 -2.96 -5.62 2.41
C LEU A 47 -1.50 -5.92 2.11
N TYR A 48 -0.99 -6.91 2.84
CA TYR A 48 0.36 -7.46 2.71
C TYR A 48 0.28 -8.97 2.49
N ALA A 49 1.17 -9.54 1.68
CA ALA A 49 1.35 -10.98 1.55
C ALA A 49 2.68 -11.41 2.18
N CYS A 50 2.66 -12.43 3.05
CA CYS A 50 3.82 -12.81 3.84
C CYS A 50 4.57 -14.00 3.22
N ASN A 51 5.61 -13.72 2.43
CA ASN A 51 6.43 -14.73 1.77
C ASN A 51 7.03 -15.75 2.76
N THR A 52 7.50 -15.28 3.92
CA THR A 52 8.02 -16.17 4.99
C THR A 52 7.00 -17.21 5.46
N CYS A 53 5.69 -16.94 5.32
CA CYS A 53 4.62 -17.87 5.70
C CYS A 53 4.06 -18.69 4.52
N THR A 54 4.09 -18.18 3.28
CA THR A 54 3.48 -18.84 2.11
C THR A 54 4.46 -19.60 1.21
N SER A 55 5.76 -19.28 1.26
CA SER A 55 6.83 -19.77 0.37
C SER A 55 6.97 -21.28 0.16
N LYS A 56 6.37 -22.13 1.01
CA LYS A 56 6.43 -23.60 0.89
C LYS A 56 5.31 -24.18 0.02
N GLY A 57 4.98 -23.49 -1.08
CA GLY A 57 3.86 -23.86 -1.95
C GLY A 57 2.48 -23.73 -1.28
N GLY A 58 2.35 -22.80 -0.33
CA GLY A 58 1.10 -22.54 0.39
C GLY A 58 0.04 -21.86 -0.47
N GLU A 59 -1.21 -21.88 0.01
CA GLU A 59 -2.29 -21.06 -0.59
C GLU A 59 -1.95 -19.56 -0.44
N ALA A 60 -2.15 -18.77 -1.49
CA ALA A 60 -2.03 -17.31 -1.44
C ALA A 60 -2.91 -16.73 -0.31
N ALA A 61 -2.35 -15.83 0.50
CA ALA A 61 -2.98 -15.30 1.71
C ALA A 61 -2.65 -13.80 1.90
N GLY A 62 -3.61 -13.01 2.39
CA GLY A 62 -3.44 -11.57 2.62
C GLY A 62 -3.71 -11.18 4.08
N VAL A 63 -2.87 -10.30 4.63
CA VAL A 63 -2.99 -9.77 5.99
C VAL A 63 -3.17 -8.26 5.98
N CYS A 64 -3.94 -7.72 6.92
CA CYS A 64 -4.15 -6.28 7.08
C CYS A 64 -2.98 -5.59 7.78
N LEU A 65 -2.96 -4.25 7.74
CA LEU A 65 -1.93 -3.39 8.35
C LEU A 65 -1.57 -3.75 9.80
N ALA A 66 -2.53 -3.76 10.74
CA ALA A 66 -2.24 -4.21 12.10
C ALA A 66 -1.65 -5.63 12.21
N CYS A 67 -1.93 -6.52 11.25
CA CYS A 67 -1.34 -7.85 11.24
C CYS A 67 0.08 -7.88 10.66
N SER A 68 0.44 -7.05 9.67
CA SER A 68 1.84 -6.95 9.23
C SER A 68 2.72 -6.49 10.40
N TYR A 69 2.34 -5.40 11.08
CA TYR A 69 3.09 -4.89 12.23
C TYR A 69 3.12 -5.83 13.43
N LYS A 70 1.96 -6.31 13.93
CA LYS A 70 1.94 -7.06 15.21
C LYS A 70 2.15 -8.56 15.06
N CYS A 71 1.84 -9.16 13.91
CA CYS A 71 1.86 -10.63 13.73
C CYS A 71 2.94 -11.11 12.74
N HIS A 72 3.39 -10.27 11.80
CA HIS A 72 4.42 -10.61 10.82
C HIS A 72 5.64 -9.67 10.87
N GLU A 73 5.89 -9.09 12.04
CA GLU A 73 7.10 -8.33 12.38
C GLU A 73 8.37 -9.12 12.03
N GLY A 74 9.28 -8.54 11.24
CA GLY A 74 10.51 -9.20 10.82
C GLY A 74 10.36 -10.33 9.81
N HIS A 75 9.17 -10.54 9.23
CA HIS A 75 8.99 -11.41 8.06
C HIS A 75 9.18 -10.64 6.74
N ASP A 76 9.46 -11.39 5.68
CA ASP A 76 9.46 -10.91 4.30
C ASP A 76 8.00 -10.71 3.84
N LEU A 77 7.65 -9.44 3.54
CA LEU A 77 6.30 -8.98 3.24
C LEU A 77 6.25 -8.23 1.91
N TYR A 78 5.37 -8.68 1.03
CA TYR A 78 4.98 -7.94 -0.16
C TYR A 78 3.84 -6.99 0.17
N GLU A 79 4.08 -5.68 0.07
CA GLU A 79 3.00 -4.70 0.07
C GLU A 79 2.19 -4.84 -1.22
N LEU A 80 0.87 -4.97 -1.09
CA LEU A 80 -0.05 -5.10 -2.23
C LEU A 80 -0.85 -3.80 -2.46
N TYR A 81 -0.62 -2.80 -1.59
CA TYR A 81 -1.48 -1.64 -1.36
C TYR A 81 -2.94 -2.05 -1.09
N THR A 82 -3.87 -1.18 -1.45
CA THR A 82 -5.28 -1.34 -1.14
C THR A 82 -6.00 -2.28 -2.11
N LYS A 83 -6.78 -3.22 -1.54
CA LYS A 83 -7.64 -4.19 -2.25
C LYS A 83 -9.08 -4.10 -1.74
N ARG A 84 -10.07 -4.58 -2.49
CA ARG A 84 -11.51 -4.42 -2.17
C ARG A 84 -12.22 -5.72 -1.80
N ASN A 85 -13.19 -5.61 -0.89
CA ASN A 85 -14.03 -6.72 -0.39
C ASN A 85 -13.19 -7.92 0.10
N PHE A 86 -12.17 -7.63 0.91
CA PHE A 86 -11.22 -8.61 1.45
C PHE A 86 -11.32 -8.69 2.97
N ARG A 87 -10.99 -9.85 3.55
CA ARG A 87 -10.98 -10.14 4.99
C ARG A 87 -9.66 -10.78 5.41
N CYS A 88 -9.01 -10.25 6.45
CA CYS A 88 -7.63 -10.58 6.82
C CYS A 88 -7.41 -12.06 7.19
N ASP A 89 -6.63 -12.79 6.38
CA ASP A 89 -6.36 -14.22 6.54
C ASP A 89 -5.43 -14.56 7.73
N CYS A 90 -4.72 -13.59 8.31
CA CYS A 90 -3.72 -13.83 9.39
C CYS A 90 -4.28 -14.77 10.47
N GLY A 91 -3.63 -15.90 10.70
CA GLY A 91 -4.03 -16.90 11.70
C GLY A 91 -5.15 -17.86 11.30
N ASN A 92 -5.65 -17.85 10.06
CA ASN A 92 -6.49 -18.92 9.52
C ASN A 92 -5.65 -20.09 8.97
N ARG A 93 -6.29 -21.14 8.41
CA ARG A 93 -5.62 -22.40 8.04
C ARG A 93 -4.47 -22.25 7.03
N LYS A 94 -4.39 -21.13 6.32
CA LYS A 94 -3.32 -20.83 5.36
C LYS A 94 -1.96 -20.59 6.03
N PHE A 95 -1.97 -20.22 7.31
CA PHE A 95 -0.77 -19.97 8.09
C PHE A 95 -0.44 -21.17 8.99
N SER A 96 0.50 -22.01 8.56
CA SER A 96 0.85 -23.25 9.27
C SER A 96 1.49 -22.98 10.64
N GLY A 97 0.67 -22.99 11.70
CA GLY A 97 1.12 -22.87 13.10
C GLY A 97 1.25 -21.45 13.65
N LEU A 98 0.85 -20.42 12.89
CA LEU A 98 0.75 -19.04 13.38
C LEU A 98 -0.69 -18.73 13.78
N GLN A 99 -0.90 -18.09 14.92
CA GLN A 99 -2.20 -17.49 15.29
C GLN A 99 -2.10 -15.96 15.27
N CYS A 100 -3.20 -15.28 14.97
CA CYS A 100 -3.27 -13.82 15.01
C CYS A 100 -3.30 -13.34 16.47
N LYS A 101 -2.30 -12.54 16.86
CA LYS A 101 -2.19 -11.96 18.22
C LYS A 101 -3.31 -10.95 18.56
N LEU A 102 -4.06 -10.50 17.55
CA LEU A 102 -5.05 -9.42 17.66
C LEU A 102 -6.50 -9.91 17.61
N TYR A 103 -6.76 -11.07 16.99
CA TYR A 103 -8.10 -11.65 16.93
C TYR A 103 -8.06 -13.15 16.61
N HIS A 104 -8.43 -13.98 17.58
CA HIS A 104 -8.26 -15.44 17.51
C HIS A 104 -9.43 -16.20 16.85
N GLU A 105 -10.66 -15.68 16.91
CA GLU A 105 -11.87 -16.40 16.51
C GLU A 105 -12.13 -16.36 14.99
N LYS A 106 -11.31 -17.09 14.23
CA LYS A 106 -11.35 -17.07 12.76
C LYS A 106 -11.93 -18.35 12.13
N ASP A 107 -12.61 -18.14 11.01
CA ASP A 107 -13.04 -19.15 10.06
C ASP A 107 -11.79 -19.73 9.37
N ASP A 108 -11.78 -21.05 9.10
CA ASP A 108 -10.69 -21.75 8.43
C ASP A 108 -10.20 -21.05 7.15
N THR A 109 -11.11 -20.48 6.36
CA THR A 109 -10.82 -19.73 5.13
C THR A 109 -11.86 -18.67 4.81
N ASN A 110 -11.41 -17.51 4.34
CA ASN A 110 -12.26 -16.47 3.76
C ASN A 110 -12.62 -16.80 2.30
N SER A 111 -13.82 -17.33 2.08
CA SER A 111 -14.27 -17.86 0.77
C SER A 111 -14.56 -16.82 -0.31
N GLN A 112 -14.72 -15.54 0.04
CA GLN A 112 -14.97 -14.46 -0.94
C GLN A 112 -13.71 -13.66 -1.30
N ASN A 113 -12.60 -13.86 -0.57
CA ASN A 113 -11.31 -13.22 -0.88
C ASN A 113 -10.85 -13.62 -2.29
N LYS A 114 -10.37 -12.64 -3.05
CA LYS A 114 -9.77 -12.85 -4.38
C LYS A 114 -8.26 -12.72 -4.28
N TYR A 115 -7.56 -13.63 -4.95
CA TYR A 115 -6.11 -13.68 -4.96
C TYR A 115 -5.64 -13.66 -6.42
N ASN A 116 -4.79 -12.70 -6.76
CA ASN A 116 -4.01 -12.69 -8.00
C ASN A 116 -2.57 -13.15 -7.68
N HIS A 117 -1.64 -13.02 -8.63
CA HIS A 117 -0.26 -13.45 -8.42
C HIS A 117 0.60 -12.48 -7.58
N ASN A 118 0.14 -11.26 -7.29
CA ASN A 118 0.87 -10.33 -6.42
C ASN A 118 1.02 -10.91 -4.99
N PHE A 119 0.05 -11.71 -4.54
CA PHE A 119 0.11 -12.46 -3.28
C PHE A 119 1.20 -13.55 -3.23
N LEU A 120 1.90 -13.78 -4.34
CA LEU A 120 3.06 -14.66 -4.48
C LEU A 120 4.33 -13.89 -4.87
N GLY A 121 4.33 -12.56 -4.72
CA GLY A 121 5.48 -11.71 -5.02
C GLY A 121 5.80 -11.53 -6.50
N VAL A 122 4.87 -11.85 -7.41
CA VAL A 122 5.06 -11.62 -8.85
C VAL A 122 3.95 -10.79 -9.48
N TYR A 123 4.34 -9.92 -10.42
CA TYR A 123 3.52 -8.81 -10.87
C TYR A 123 3.48 -8.75 -12.40
N CYS A 124 2.48 -8.03 -12.92
CA CYS A 124 2.27 -7.80 -14.34
C CYS A 124 2.06 -9.10 -15.17
N THR A 125 1.81 -8.93 -16.48
CA THR A 125 1.74 -10.01 -17.46
C THR A 125 3.08 -10.75 -17.62
N CYS A 126 4.21 -10.08 -17.34
CA CYS A 126 5.55 -10.64 -17.41
C CYS A 126 5.92 -11.58 -16.24
N ARG A 127 5.14 -11.59 -15.14
CA ARG A 127 5.33 -12.47 -13.97
C ARG A 127 6.71 -12.37 -13.33
N ARG A 128 7.27 -11.16 -13.33
CA ARG A 128 8.53 -10.84 -12.63
C ARG A 128 8.26 -10.45 -11.17
N PRO A 129 9.25 -10.62 -10.27
CA PRO A 129 9.19 -10.01 -8.95
C PRO A 129 9.27 -8.48 -9.03
N TYR A 130 9.07 -7.79 -7.91
CA TYR A 130 9.32 -6.35 -7.81
C TYR A 130 9.95 -6.03 -6.43
N PRO A 131 11.10 -5.34 -6.38
CA PRO A 131 11.98 -5.02 -7.50
C PRO A 131 12.54 -6.30 -8.16
N ASP A 132 12.80 -6.27 -9.47
CA ASP A 132 13.41 -7.39 -10.21
C ASP A 132 14.93 -7.19 -10.32
N PRO A 133 15.78 -8.04 -9.70
CA PRO A 133 17.23 -7.89 -9.78
C PRO A 133 17.82 -8.18 -11.17
N ASP A 134 17.06 -8.78 -12.09
CA ASP A 134 17.49 -8.99 -13.49
C ASP A 134 17.07 -7.83 -14.42
N ASP A 135 16.18 -6.93 -14.00
CA ASP A 135 15.66 -5.84 -14.84
C ASP A 135 16.27 -4.51 -14.43
N GLN A 136 17.02 -3.89 -15.36
CA GLN A 136 17.69 -2.59 -15.15
C GLN A 136 16.82 -1.40 -15.56
N VAL A 137 15.58 -1.62 -15.99
CA VAL A 137 14.66 -0.56 -16.40
C VAL A 137 13.67 -0.28 -15.28
N GLU A 138 13.97 0.76 -14.49
CA GLU A 138 13.05 1.36 -13.52
C GLU A 138 11.68 1.64 -14.18
N ASP A 139 10.59 1.33 -13.48
CA ASP A 139 9.21 1.44 -13.99
C ASP A 139 8.27 1.75 -12.82
N GLU A 140 7.38 2.71 -13.00
CA GLU A 140 6.32 2.97 -12.04
C GLU A 140 5.15 2.01 -12.31
N MET A 141 4.97 1.02 -11.42
CA MET A 141 3.87 0.06 -11.56
C MET A 141 2.53 0.75 -11.34
N ILE A 142 1.51 0.36 -12.11
CA ILE A 142 0.15 0.95 -12.05
C ILE A 142 -0.86 -0.15 -11.71
N GLN A 143 -1.71 0.08 -10.71
CA GLN A 143 -2.77 -0.86 -10.32
C GLN A 143 -3.99 -0.75 -11.26
N CYS A 144 -4.40 -1.86 -11.86
CA CYS A 144 -5.66 -1.93 -12.60
C CYS A 144 -6.87 -1.96 -11.64
N VAL A 145 -7.77 -0.98 -11.74
CA VAL A 145 -8.93 -0.84 -10.83
C VAL A 145 -10.03 -1.89 -11.02
N VAL A 146 -9.85 -2.89 -11.89
CA VAL A 146 -10.80 -4.00 -12.08
C VAL A 146 -10.27 -5.35 -11.59
N CYS A 147 -9.03 -5.73 -11.92
CA CYS A 147 -8.41 -6.98 -11.41
C CYS A 147 -7.52 -6.79 -10.19
N GLU A 148 -7.25 -5.54 -9.79
CA GLU A 148 -6.34 -5.16 -8.70
C GLU A 148 -4.92 -5.73 -8.89
N ASP A 149 -4.53 -6.05 -10.12
CA ASP A 149 -3.18 -6.44 -10.51
C ASP A 149 -2.33 -5.19 -10.81
N TRP A 150 -1.06 -5.25 -10.44
CA TRP A 150 -0.07 -4.21 -10.70
C TRP A 150 0.66 -4.51 -12.00
N LEU A 151 0.75 -3.54 -12.91
CA LEU A 151 1.36 -3.69 -14.23
C LEU A 151 2.43 -2.62 -14.48
N HIS A 152 3.57 -3.03 -15.05
CA HIS A 152 4.58 -2.12 -15.58
C HIS A 152 4.00 -1.30 -16.75
N GLY A 153 4.27 -0.01 -16.82
CA GLY A 153 3.78 0.88 -17.87
C GLY A 153 4.16 0.37 -19.27
N ARG A 154 5.41 -0.10 -19.44
CA ARG A 154 5.93 -0.69 -20.69
C ARG A 154 5.17 -1.92 -21.20
N HIS A 155 4.35 -2.55 -20.36
CA HIS A 155 3.56 -3.74 -20.72
C HIS A 155 2.06 -3.48 -20.90
N LEU A 156 1.60 -2.21 -20.83
CA LEU A 156 0.20 -1.84 -21.09
C LEU A 156 -0.13 -1.72 -22.59
N GLY A 157 0.87 -1.66 -23.46
CA GLY A 157 0.69 -1.60 -24.93
C GLY A 157 0.34 -0.21 -25.47
N CYS A 158 0.30 0.81 -24.60
CA CYS A 158 0.11 2.22 -24.93
C CYS A 158 1.19 3.07 -24.22
N VAL A 159 1.33 4.33 -24.65
CA VAL A 159 2.02 5.34 -23.84
C VAL A 159 1.12 5.69 -22.66
N VAL A 160 1.61 5.52 -21.44
CA VAL A 160 0.99 6.09 -20.24
C VAL A 160 1.28 7.59 -20.25
N PRO A 161 0.28 8.48 -20.13
CA PRO A 161 0.53 9.90 -19.94
C PRO A 161 1.28 10.15 -18.63
N ASP A 162 2.19 11.13 -18.59
CA ASP A 162 2.85 11.55 -17.35
C ASP A 162 1.79 11.87 -16.27
N CYS A 163 2.07 11.53 -15.00
CA CYS A 163 1.10 11.62 -13.90
C CYS A 163 0.74 13.07 -13.53
N VAL A 164 -0.19 13.66 -14.29
CA VAL A 164 -0.68 15.04 -14.09
C VAL A 164 -1.88 15.15 -13.15
N GLU A 165 -2.61 14.07 -12.88
CA GLU A 165 -3.79 14.06 -11.99
C GLU A 165 -4.16 12.62 -11.53
N LEU A 166 -5.05 12.50 -10.55
CA LEU A 166 -5.44 11.23 -9.88
C LEU A 166 -6.28 10.30 -10.79
N GLN A 167 -5.65 9.60 -11.72
CA GLN A 167 -6.32 8.82 -12.77
C GLN A 167 -6.43 7.32 -12.47
N GLU A 168 -7.60 6.72 -12.73
CA GLU A 168 -7.83 5.27 -12.61
C GLU A 168 -7.50 4.52 -13.91
N MET A 169 -6.69 3.45 -13.83
CA MET A 169 -6.33 2.62 -14.98
C MET A 169 -7.15 1.31 -15.03
N ILE A 170 -7.67 0.96 -16.22
CA ILE A 170 -8.25 -0.36 -16.49
C ILE A 170 -7.43 -1.05 -17.59
N CYS A 171 -6.77 -2.16 -17.25
CA CYS A 171 -5.89 -2.84 -18.19
C CYS A 171 -6.67 -3.51 -19.34
N GLU A 172 -6.01 -3.68 -20.49
CA GLU A 172 -6.59 -4.24 -21.72
C GLU A 172 -7.25 -5.62 -21.49
N SER A 173 -6.63 -6.48 -20.67
CA SER A 173 -7.20 -7.76 -20.23
C SER A 173 -8.50 -7.66 -19.41
N CYS A 174 -8.80 -6.50 -18.81
CA CYS A 174 -10.05 -6.23 -18.10
C CYS A 174 -11.09 -5.54 -19.01
N MET A 175 -10.65 -4.66 -19.91
CA MET A 175 -11.48 -4.07 -20.97
C MET A 175 -12.05 -5.17 -21.88
N ASN A 176 -11.20 -6.08 -22.36
CA ASN A 176 -11.61 -7.19 -23.24
C ASN A 176 -12.50 -8.24 -22.55
N LYS A 177 -12.44 -8.37 -21.22
CA LYS A 177 -13.38 -9.19 -20.43
C LYS A 177 -14.74 -8.52 -20.21
N ASN A 178 -14.80 -7.19 -20.37
CA ASN A 178 -15.99 -6.38 -20.12
C ASN A 178 -16.22 -5.42 -21.30
N PRO A 179 -16.57 -5.90 -22.51
CA PRO A 179 -16.48 -5.09 -23.73
C PRO A 179 -17.32 -3.79 -23.74
N PHE A 180 -18.31 -3.68 -22.85
CA PHE A 180 -19.07 -2.44 -22.66
C PHE A 180 -18.20 -1.27 -22.18
N LEU A 181 -17.07 -1.52 -21.50
CA LEU A 181 -16.13 -0.47 -21.05
C LEU A 181 -15.48 0.27 -22.24
N TRP A 182 -15.28 -0.39 -23.38
CA TRP A 182 -14.77 0.26 -24.60
C TRP A 182 -15.71 1.38 -25.10
N THR A 183 -17.03 1.27 -24.86
CA THR A 183 -18.00 2.33 -25.16
C THR A 183 -17.78 3.59 -24.32
N TYR A 184 -17.28 3.44 -23.08
CA TYR A 184 -16.95 4.57 -22.20
C TYR A 184 -15.55 5.12 -22.47
N ALA A 185 -14.59 4.29 -22.88
CA ALA A 185 -13.24 4.72 -23.22
C ALA A 185 -13.23 5.83 -24.30
N ALA A 186 -14.12 5.75 -25.29
CA ALA A 186 -14.28 6.78 -26.33
C ALA A 186 -14.73 8.17 -25.82
N HIS A 187 -15.07 8.29 -24.54
CA HIS A 187 -15.51 9.54 -23.90
C HIS A 187 -14.72 9.91 -22.63
N LEU A 188 -14.03 8.95 -22.00
CA LEU A 188 -13.38 9.12 -20.69
C LEU A 188 -11.89 8.75 -20.68
N ALA A 189 -11.35 8.12 -21.73
CA ALA A 189 -9.92 7.79 -21.76
C ALA A 189 -9.10 9.06 -22.04
N VAL A 190 -8.02 9.25 -21.29
CA VAL A 190 -7.03 10.30 -21.56
C VAL A 190 -6.22 9.89 -22.80
N SER A 191 -6.38 10.63 -23.88
CA SER A 191 -5.55 10.48 -25.08
C SER A 191 -4.12 10.94 -24.77
N GLY A 192 -3.15 10.03 -24.79
CA GLY A 192 -1.74 10.40 -24.76
C GLY A 192 -1.41 11.30 -25.95
N THR A 193 -0.78 12.45 -25.69
CA THR A 193 -0.40 13.41 -26.73
C THR A 193 0.57 12.75 -27.71
N GLU A 194 0.26 12.79 -29.01
CA GLU A 194 1.16 12.29 -30.05
C GLU A 194 2.44 13.14 -30.09
N VAL A 195 3.54 12.59 -29.56
CA VAL A 195 4.87 13.22 -29.64
C VAL A 195 5.36 13.16 -31.09
N LEU A 196 5.10 14.22 -31.84
CA LEU A 196 5.55 14.37 -33.22
C LEU A 196 7.07 14.44 -33.29
N MET A 197 7.71 13.33 -33.64
CA MET A 197 9.11 13.30 -34.04
C MET A 197 9.28 14.02 -35.39
N GLU A 198 9.65 15.29 -35.37
CA GLU A 198 9.99 16.06 -36.57
C GLU A 198 11.30 15.56 -37.21
N GLY A 199 11.19 14.55 -38.08
CA GLY A 199 12.30 14.08 -38.91
C GLY A 199 12.67 15.09 -40.00
N GLU A 200 13.87 15.68 -39.93
CA GLU A 200 14.32 16.73 -40.83
C GLU A 200 14.26 16.36 -42.33
N ARG A 201 13.59 17.18 -43.15
CA ARG A 201 13.87 17.30 -44.59
C ARG A 201 13.78 18.74 -45.08
N GLN A 202 14.89 19.23 -45.61
CA GLN A 202 15.06 20.59 -46.13
C GLN A 202 14.53 20.74 -47.57
N THR A 203 13.73 21.78 -47.85
CA THR A 203 13.73 22.51 -49.14
C THR A 203 13.21 23.95 -49.02
N SER A 204 14.14 24.91 -49.04
CA SER A 204 14.04 26.25 -49.66
C SER A 204 12.78 27.15 -49.50
N ALA A 205 12.85 28.06 -48.51
CA ALA A 205 12.71 29.53 -48.63
C ALA A 205 11.45 30.21 -49.22
N SER A 206 10.85 31.14 -48.43
CA SER A 206 10.96 32.60 -48.69
C SER A 206 10.34 33.53 -47.61
N ASN A 207 11.16 34.48 -47.13
CA ASN A 207 10.84 35.78 -46.54
C ASN A 207 10.12 35.92 -45.16
N VAL A 208 10.32 37.11 -44.58
CA VAL A 208 10.35 37.48 -43.15
C VAL A 208 9.91 38.97 -43.06
N PRO A 209 9.10 39.42 -42.06
CA PRO A 209 9.70 40.05 -40.88
C PRO A 209 9.05 39.78 -39.51
N LYS A 210 9.93 39.85 -38.50
CA LYS A 210 9.71 39.71 -37.06
C LYS A 210 8.62 40.63 -36.46
N LYS A 211 8.06 40.19 -35.33
CA LYS A 211 7.93 41.03 -34.12
C LYS A 211 8.57 40.31 -32.93
N GLU A 212 8.79 41.06 -31.85
CA GLU A 212 9.76 40.73 -30.79
C GLU A 212 9.11 40.05 -29.58
N GLU A 213 9.98 39.54 -28.70
CA GLU A 213 9.64 38.61 -27.62
C GLU A 213 8.91 39.26 -26.43
N LYS A 214 8.18 38.43 -25.69
CA LYS A 214 8.24 38.47 -24.22
C LYS A 214 8.38 37.04 -23.71
N VAL A 215 9.42 36.80 -22.90
CA VAL A 215 9.58 35.56 -22.14
C VAL A 215 8.75 35.67 -20.85
N ASP A 216 8.10 34.55 -20.49
CA ASP A 216 7.64 34.24 -19.14
C ASP A 216 8.18 32.85 -18.79
N GLU A 217 8.52 32.63 -17.53
CA GLU A 217 9.31 31.47 -17.09
C GLU A 217 8.48 30.18 -17.04
N VAL A 218 9.09 29.07 -17.50
CA VAL A 218 8.51 27.73 -17.35
C VAL A 218 8.88 27.18 -15.98
N VAL A 219 7.89 27.07 -15.10
CA VAL A 219 8.01 26.32 -13.85
C VAL A 219 7.84 24.83 -14.16
N GLU A 220 8.87 24.01 -13.92
CA GLU A 220 8.71 22.55 -13.99
C GLU A 220 7.82 22.05 -12.84
N PRO A 221 6.83 21.16 -13.10
CA PRO A 221 6.12 20.47 -12.03
C PRO A 221 7.06 19.46 -11.35
N SER A 222 7.32 19.65 -10.05
CA SER A 222 8.36 18.94 -9.30
C SER A 222 7.98 17.52 -8.85
N CYS A 223 7.55 16.66 -9.78
CA CYS A 223 7.35 15.22 -9.53
C CYS A 223 8.68 14.44 -9.59
N LYS A 224 9.68 14.88 -8.80
CA LYS A 224 10.99 14.23 -8.64
C LYS A 224 11.45 14.31 -7.18
N ARG A 225 11.00 13.36 -6.34
CA ARG A 225 11.63 13.07 -5.04
C ARG A 225 12.50 11.83 -5.17
N SER A 226 13.80 12.03 -5.43
CA SER A 226 14.80 10.98 -5.34
C SER A 226 14.92 10.48 -3.91
N ARG A 227 14.74 9.18 -3.70
CA ARG A 227 14.88 8.50 -2.39
C ARG A 227 16.36 8.38 -2.01
N GLU A 228 16.89 9.36 -1.27
CA GLU A 228 18.12 9.16 -0.50
C GLU A 228 17.79 8.39 0.78
N GLU A 229 18.39 7.20 0.94
CA GLU A 229 18.15 6.36 2.11
C GLU A 229 19.03 6.79 3.30
N ALA A 230 18.44 7.49 4.26
CA ALA A 230 19.08 7.77 5.54
C ALA A 230 18.90 6.59 6.52
N GLU A 231 19.98 5.91 6.90
CA GLU A 231 19.93 4.83 7.90
C GLU A 231 19.46 5.36 9.27
N PRO A 232 18.46 4.73 9.93
CA PRO A 232 17.97 5.14 11.25
C PRO A 232 18.93 4.70 12.37
N SER A 233 20.10 5.35 12.47
CA SER A 233 21.08 5.14 13.54
C SER A 233 20.65 5.79 14.88
N CYS A 234 19.54 5.34 15.46
CA CYS A 234 19.16 5.71 16.83
C CYS A 234 19.77 4.73 17.85
N ARG A 235 20.93 5.10 18.42
CA ARG A 235 21.39 4.56 19.71
C ARG A 235 20.94 5.47 20.84
N GLN A 236 20.15 4.97 21.77
CA GLN A 236 20.15 5.47 23.15
C GLN A 236 20.30 4.30 24.13
N GLU A 237 21.14 4.53 25.14
CA GLU A 237 21.56 3.51 26.10
C GLU A 237 20.60 3.42 27.30
N GLY A 238 20.59 2.28 27.98
CA GLY A 238 19.52 1.94 28.92
C GLY A 238 19.50 2.75 30.21
N LEU A 239 18.37 3.39 30.50
CA LEU A 239 17.94 3.68 31.87
C LEU A 239 17.23 2.45 32.45
N GLN A 240 17.76 1.92 33.55
CA GLN A 240 17.31 0.70 34.19
C GLN A 240 17.34 0.86 35.72
N VAL A 241 16.64 0.00 36.47
CA VAL A 241 16.71 -0.17 37.95
C VAL A 241 16.06 0.98 38.76
N MET A 242 15.15 0.76 39.74
CA MET A 242 14.45 -0.42 40.28
C MET A 242 13.17 0.02 41.06
N PRO A 243 12.31 -0.87 41.61
CA PRO A 243 10.92 -0.56 41.98
C PRO A 243 10.72 -0.08 43.43
N GLN A 244 9.51 0.41 43.72
CA GLN A 244 9.00 0.57 45.08
C GLN A 244 8.16 -0.64 45.52
N LYS A 245 8.43 -1.13 46.73
CA LYS A 245 7.56 -2.04 47.50
C LYS A 245 7.08 -1.29 48.74
N THR A 246 5.82 -1.49 49.12
CA THR A 246 5.35 -1.29 50.51
C THR A 246 4.35 -2.40 50.85
N ASP A 247 4.21 -2.71 52.15
CA ASP A 247 3.73 -4.02 52.62
C ASP A 247 2.32 -4.01 53.26
N GLN A 248 1.91 -5.17 53.78
CA GLN A 248 0.54 -5.58 54.10
C GLN A 248 -0.01 -5.13 55.48
N SER A 249 -1.34 -5.02 55.55
CA SER A 249 -2.17 -5.53 56.66
C SER A 249 -3.54 -5.97 56.07
N ARG A 250 -3.90 -7.25 56.01
CA ARG A 250 -4.14 -8.29 57.03
C ARG A 250 -5.57 -8.21 57.63
N GLY A 251 -6.30 -9.33 57.59
CA GLY A 251 -7.73 -9.42 57.96
C GLY A 251 -8.35 -10.79 57.67
N GLU A 252 -7.97 -11.81 58.44
CA GLU A 252 -8.60 -13.15 58.50
C GLU A 252 -9.88 -13.12 59.38
N GLU A 253 -10.87 -14.02 59.31
CA GLU A 253 -11.11 -15.28 58.54
C GLU A 253 -12.47 -15.14 57.74
N ALA A 254 -13.20 -16.13 57.19
CA ALA A 254 -13.20 -17.61 57.23
C ALA A 254 -13.98 -18.22 56.02
N GLU A 255 -13.91 -19.54 55.86
CA GLU A 255 -14.85 -20.40 55.08
C GLU A 255 -15.73 -21.25 56.06
N PRO A 256 -16.38 -22.40 55.71
CA PRO A 256 -16.76 -23.00 54.40
C PRO A 256 -18.21 -23.59 54.31
N SER A 257 -18.73 -23.76 53.09
CA SER A 257 -19.61 -24.87 52.63
C SER A 257 -19.93 -24.69 51.12
N CYS A 258 -19.61 -25.52 50.13
CA CYS A 258 -19.48 -26.99 49.95
C CYS A 258 -20.76 -27.70 49.42
N ARG A 259 -20.74 -28.10 48.12
CA ARG A 259 -21.54 -29.17 47.44
C ARG A 259 -23.07 -28.96 47.32
N GLN A 260 -23.82 -29.61 46.40
CA GLN A 260 -23.56 -30.36 45.14
C GLN A 260 -24.89 -30.42 44.34
N GLU A 261 -24.83 -30.55 43.00
CA GLU A 261 -25.92 -31.04 42.11
C GLU A 261 -27.26 -30.23 42.13
N GLY A 262 -28.24 -30.42 41.24
CA GLY A 262 -28.34 -31.17 39.98
C GLY A 262 -29.81 -31.25 39.49
N LEU A 263 -30.02 -31.46 38.17
CA LEU A 263 -31.31 -31.74 37.50
C LEU A 263 -32.45 -30.69 37.56
N GLN A 264 -32.76 -30.10 36.39
CA GLN A 264 -34.08 -30.26 35.75
C GLN A 264 -33.92 -30.23 34.22
#